data_AF-A0A434CNL5-F1
#
_entry.id   AF-A0A434CNL5-F1
#
_cell.length_a   1.000
_cell.length_b   1.000
_cell.length_c   1.000
_cell.angle_alpha   90.00
_cell.angle_beta   90.00
_cell.angle_gamma   90.00
#
_symmetry.space_group_name_H-M   'P 1'
#
loop_
_entity.id
_entity.type
_entity.pdbx_description
1 polymer ?
#
loop_
_entity_poly.entity_id
_entity_poly.type
_entity_poly.pdbx_seq_one_letter_code
_entity_poly.pdbx_strand_id
1 'polypeptide(L)'
;YSLSAAHSNDRADKGEFVLINAALMLFYSFGAIGGPFAASTAMQYFGPSALFVFTAVVYAIFVVVILYRMQVRSGVPAGHRSRFIGLLRTSTVFARLAKRNDDSDGPGKQ
;
A
#
# COMPACT_ATOMS: atom_id res chain seq x y z
N TYR A 1 6.79 -3.14 1.36
CA TYR A 1 6.82 -1.71 1.71
C TYR A 1 6.10 -0.85 0.68
N SER A 2 6.53 -0.85 -0.59
CA SER A 2 6.03 0.09 -1.61
C SER A 2 4.51 0.09 -1.84
N LEU A 3 3.87 -1.10 -1.85
CA LEU A 3 2.41 -1.21 -1.98
C LEU A 3 1.67 -0.57 -0.80
N SER A 4 2.13 -0.81 0.43
CA SER A 4 1.54 -0.24 1.64
C SER A 4 1.75 1.28 1.70
N ALA A 5 2.93 1.76 1.29
CA ALA A 5 3.21 3.19 1.20
C ALA A 5 2.31 3.87 0.16
N ALA A 6 2.18 3.30 -1.04
CA ALA A 6 1.26 3.81 -2.06
C ALA A 6 -0.19 3.83 -1.54
N HIS A 7 -0.67 2.74 -0.94
CA HIS A 7 -2.03 2.65 -0.42
C HIS A 7 -2.35 3.68 0.67
N SER A 8 -1.39 3.96 1.56
CA SER A 8 -1.52 4.97 2.60
C SER A 8 -1.39 6.38 2.04
N ASN A 9 -0.48 6.61 1.10
CA ASN A 9 -0.29 7.91 0.45
C ASN A 9 -1.51 8.29 -0.41
N ASP A 10 -2.19 7.33 -1.04
CA ASP A 10 -3.47 7.58 -1.75
C ASP A 10 -4.60 8.11 -0.84
N ARG A 11 -4.42 8.03 0.49
CA ARG A 11 -5.36 8.47 1.52
C ARG A 11 -4.84 9.62 2.38
N ALA A 12 -3.62 10.08 2.12
CA ALA A 12 -2.97 11.13 2.90
C ALA A 12 -3.42 12.52 2.43
N ASP A 13 -3.69 13.43 3.37
CA ASP A 13 -3.94 14.83 3.03
C ASP A 13 -2.63 15.55 2.65
N LYS A 14 -2.76 16.72 2.01
CA LYS A 14 -1.61 17.52 1.57
C LYS A 14 -0.70 17.85 2.77
N GLY A 15 0.52 17.33 2.73
CA GLY A 15 1.54 17.55 3.77
C GLY A 15 1.75 16.36 4.72
N GLU A 16 0.84 15.38 4.74
CA GLU A 16 0.93 14.24 5.67
C GLU A 16 1.79 13.07 5.15
N PHE A 17 2.12 13.08 3.85
CA PHE A 17 2.89 12.01 3.20
C PHE A 17 4.22 11.71 3.93
N VAL A 18 4.94 12.75 4.36
CA VAL A 18 6.23 12.57 5.04
C VAL A 18 6.04 11.87 6.39
N LEU A 19 5.02 12.27 7.15
CA LEU A 19 4.72 11.69 8.46
C LEU A 19 4.26 10.23 8.34
N ILE A 20 3.38 9.94 7.37
CA ILE A 20 2.88 8.58 7.12
C ILE A 20 4.03 7.66 6.69
N ASN A 21 4.89 8.09 5.78
CA ASN A 21 6.04 7.30 5.37
C ASN A 21 7.06 7.11 6.51
N ALA A 22 7.27 8.13 7.35
CA ALA A 22 8.11 8.00 8.55
C ALA A 22 7.55 6.97 9.53
N ALA A 23 6.24 6.98 9.78
CA ALA A 23 5.58 5.98 10.61
C ALA A 23 5.70 4.56 10.02
N LEU A 24 5.48 4.41 8.71
CA LEU A 24 5.65 3.12 8.02
C LEU A 24 7.08 2.59 8.12
N MET A 25 8.10 3.46 7.98
CA MET A 25 9.49 3.08 8.18
C MET A 25 9.78 2.69 9.63
N LEU A 26 9.23 3.41 10.60
CA LEU A 26 9.39 3.07 12.02
C LEU A 26 8.86 1.67 12.33
N PHE A 27 7.64 1.36 11.88
CA PHE A 27 7.06 0.02 12.07
C PHE A 27 7.86 -1.07 11.34
N TYR A 28 8.37 -0.76 10.14
CA TYR A 28 9.25 -1.68 9.42
C TYR A 28 10.53 -1.97 10.20
N SER A 29 11.22 -0.94 10.68
CA SER A 29 12.45 -1.06 11.47
C SER A 29 12.22 -1.82 12.77
N PHE A 30 11.09 -1.58 13.44
CA PHE A 30 10.74 -2.33 14.66
C PHE A 30 10.59 -3.83 14.38
N GLY A 31 9.89 -4.20 13.31
CA GLY A 31 9.78 -5.60 12.88
C GLY A 31 11.10 -6.19 12.42
N ALA A 32 11.95 -5.41 11.75
CA ALA A 32 13.27 -5.86 11.28
C ALA A 32 14.26 -6.12 12.42
N ILE A 33 14.11 -5.43 13.56
CA ILE A 33 14.90 -5.67 14.77
C ILE A 33 14.30 -6.82 15.60
N GLY A 34 12.99 -6.76 15.88
CA GLY A 34 12.32 -7.73 16.73
C GLY A 34 12.12 -9.10 16.10
N GLY A 35 11.94 -9.15 14.78
CA GLY A 35 11.68 -10.38 14.03
C GLY A 35 12.82 -11.40 14.13
N PRO A 36 14.07 -11.03 13.78
CA PRO A 36 15.23 -11.91 13.92
C PRO A 36 15.47 -12.34 15.37
N PHE A 37 15.23 -11.46 16.34
CA PHE A 37 15.35 -11.81 17.76
C PHE A 37 14.33 -12.89 18.15
N ALA A 38 13.04 -12.68 17.86
CA ALA A 38 11.99 -13.66 18.14
C ALA A 38 12.20 -14.98 17.38
N ALA A 39 12.59 -14.91 16.11
CA ALA A 39 12.89 -16.09 15.29
C ALA A 39 14.09 -16.87 15.84
N SER A 40 15.17 -16.18 16.24
CA SER A 40 16.35 -16.79 16.85
C SER A 40 15.99 -17.48 18.16
N THR A 41 15.23 -16.82 19.03
CA THR A 41 14.75 -17.42 20.28
C THR A 41 13.88 -18.65 20.03
N ALA A 42 12.96 -18.61 19.06
CA ALA A 42 12.17 -19.77 18.68
C ALA A 42 13.04 -20.93 18.18
N MET A 43 14.07 -20.63 17.37
CA MET A 43 15.01 -21.64 16.89
C MET A 43 15.88 -22.22 18.01
N GLN A 44 16.22 -21.46 19.05
CA GLN A 44 16.97 -21.96 20.21
C GLN A 44 16.16 -22.98 21.02
N TYR A 45 14.86 -22.74 21.22
CA TYR A 45 14.03 -23.63 22.04
C TYR A 45 13.45 -24.83 21.27
N PHE A 46 13.07 -24.64 20.00
CA PHE A 46 12.35 -25.64 19.21
C PHE A 46 13.18 -26.20 18.02
N GLY A 47 14.42 -25.72 17.86
CA GLY A 47 15.33 -26.12 16.79
C GLY A 47 15.16 -25.31 15.49
N PRO A 48 16.04 -25.51 14.50
CA PRO A 48 16.08 -24.68 13.29
C PRO A 48 14.81 -24.74 12.42
N SER A 49 14.05 -25.84 12.48
CA SER A 49 12.79 -26.01 11.75
C SER A 49 11.69 -25.05 12.24
N ALA A 50 11.82 -24.52 13.47
CA ALA A 50 10.89 -23.56 14.04
C ALA A 50 10.78 -22.26 13.22
N LEU A 51 11.79 -21.92 12.41
CA LEU A 51 11.76 -20.76 11.52
C LEU A 51 10.59 -20.82 10.51
N PHE A 52 10.30 -22.01 9.98
CA PHE A 52 9.20 -22.21 9.04
C PHE A 52 7.86 -22.03 9.73
N VAL A 53 7.70 -22.60 10.94
CA VAL A 53 6.48 -22.47 11.74
C VAL A 53 6.28 -21.01 12.17
N PHE A 54 7.33 -20.34 12.63
CA PHE A 54 7.31 -18.92 12.96
C PHE A 54 6.84 -18.08 11.76
N THR A 55 7.43 -18.30 10.58
CA THR A 55 7.04 -17.61 9.35
C THR A 55 5.58 -17.86 8.99
N ALA A 56 5.12 -19.12 9.09
CA ALA A 56 3.74 -19.49 8.83
C ALA A 56 2.76 -18.80 9.81
N VAL A 57 3.11 -18.74 11.09
CA VAL A 57 2.32 -18.05 12.12
C VAL A 57 2.24 -16.55 11.85
N VAL A 58 3.35 -15.90 11.50
CA VAL A 58 3.36 -14.48 11.14
C VAL A 58 2.44 -14.20 9.94
N TYR A 59 2.51 -15.03 8.89
CA TYR A 59 1.60 -14.90 7.75
C TYR A 59 0.15 -15.20 8.10
N ALA A 60 -0.11 -16.21 8.94
CA ALA A 60 -1.47 -16.52 9.39
C ALA A 60 -2.09 -15.34 10.15
N ILE A 61 -1.34 -14.72 11.08
CA ILE A 61 -1.76 -13.51 11.79
C ILE A 61 -2.03 -12.38 10.78
N PHE A 62 -1.14 -12.18 9.80
CA PHE A 62 -1.32 -11.14 8.79
C PHE A 62 -2.58 -11.35 7.94
N VAL A 63 -2.86 -12.59 7.53
CA VAL A 63 -4.09 -12.96 6.80
C VAL A 63 -5.32 -12.67 7.67
N VAL A 64 -5.32 -13.07 8.94
CA VAL A 64 -6.43 -12.78 9.86
C VAL A 64 -6.68 -11.28 9.98
N VAL A 65 -5.63 -10.47 10.12
CA VAL A 65 -5.73 -9.00 10.18
C VAL A 65 -6.29 -8.43 8.87
N ILE A 66 -5.86 -8.94 7.72
CA ILE A 66 -6.39 -8.53 6.41
C ILE A 66 -7.88 -8.84 6.31
N LEU A 67 -8.28 -10.07 6.63
CA LEU A 67 -9.68 -10.50 6.56
C LEU A 67 -10.55 -9.65 7.50
N TYR A 68 -10.09 -9.45 8.74
CA TYR A 68 -10.76 -8.58 9.69
C TYR A 68 -10.90 -7.15 9.15
N ARG A 69 -9.82 -6.55 8.62
CA ARG A 69 -9.85 -5.20 8.04
C ARG A 69 -10.78 -5.09 6.84
N MET A 70 -10.87 -6.13 6.01
CA MET A 70 -11.79 -6.18 4.88
C MET A 70 -13.25 -6.22 5.34
N GLN A 71 -13.54 -6.89 6.46
CA GLN A 71 -14.90 -7.04 6.98
C GLN A 71 -15.42 -5.77 7.67
N VAL A 72 -14.55 -5.07 8.40
CA VAL A 72 -14.91 -3.80 9.08
C VAL A 72 -15.11 -2.66 8.08
N ARG A 73 -14.43 -2.70 6.93
CA ARG A 73 -14.52 -1.64 5.92
C ARG A 73 -15.66 -1.90 4.95
N SER A 74 -16.75 -1.14 5.07
CA SER A 74 -17.81 -1.12 4.06
C SER A 74 -17.22 -0.78 2.68
N GLY A 75 -17.43 -1.66 1.70
CA GLY A 75 -16.99 -1.42 0.33
C GLY A 75 -17.63 -0.15 -0.23
N VAL A 76 -16.91 0.58 -1.10
CA VAL A 76 -17.45 1.79 -1.74
C VAL A 76 -18.78 1.43 -2.42
N PRO A 77 -19.90 2.14 -2.09
CA PRO A 77 -21.21 1.89 -2.67
C PRO A 77 -21.13 1.87 -4.20
N ALA A 78 -21.82 0.92 -4.84
CA ALA A 78 -21.70 0.70 -6.28
C ALA A 78 -21.95 1.96 -7.13
N GLY A 79 -22.76 2.91 -6.63
CA GLY A 79 -23.04 4.19 -7.30
C GLY A 79 -21.91 5.23 -7.32
N HIS A 80 -20.84 5.05 -6.52
CA HIS A 80 -19.66 5.93 -6.52
C HIS A 80 -18.44 5.28 -7.19
N ARG A 81 -18.61 4.12 -7.82
CA ARG A 81 -17.53 3.45 -8.55
C ARG A 81 -17.37 4.13 -9.92
N SER A 82 -16.30 4.90 -10.09
CA SER A 82 -15.92 5.38 -11.42
C SER A 82 -15.65 4.18 -12.34
N ARG A 83 -16.09 4.27 -13.60
CA ARG A 83 -15.85 3.22 -14.59
C ARG A 83 -14.35 3.10 -14.82
N PHE A 84 -13.75 2.03 -14.34
CA PHE A 84 -12.35 1.73 -14.62
C PHE A 84 -12.22 1.45 -16.12
N ILE A 85 -11.60 2.38 -16.85
CA ILE A 85 -11.27 2.22 -18.25
C ILE A 85 -9.77 1.92 -18.29
N GLY A 86 -9.43 0.66 -18.54
CA GLY A 86 -8.05 0.26 -18.80
C GLY A 86 -7.56 0.86 -20.10
N LEU A 87 -6.98 2.06 -20.04
CA LEU A 87 -6.31 2.67 -21.18
C LEU A 87 -4.98 1.94 -21.38
N LEU A 88 -4.79 1.30 -22.54
CA LEU A 88 -3.44 0.89 -22.94
C LEU A 88 -2.55 2.14 -22.99
N ARG A 89 -1.28 1.98 -22.58
CA ARG A 89 -0.27 3.04 -22.61
C ARG A 89 -0.13 3.70 -24.00
N THR A 90 -0.51 2.97 -25.05
CA THR A 90 -0.46 3.36 -26.47
C THR A 90 -1.81 3.81 -27.04
N SER A 91 -2.86 3.94 -26.23
CA SER A 91 -4.16 4.38 -26.71
C SER A 91 -4.10 5.83 -27.19
N THR A 92 -4.65 6.09 -28.38
CA THR A 92 -4.81 7.43 -28.95
C THR A 92 -5.67 8.35 -28.07
N VAL A 93 -6.51 7.77 -27.19
CA VAL A 93 -7.30 8.51 -26.19
C VAL A 93 -6.40 9.15 -25.14
N PHE A 94 -5.29 8.51 -24.76
CA PHE A 94 -4.33 9.05 -23.78
C PHE A 94 -3.60 10.27 -24.36
N ALA A 95 -3.18 10.20 -25.63
CA ALA A 95 -2.57 11.33 -26.33
C ALA A 95 -3.52 12.54 -26.44
N ARG A 96 -4.83 12.30 -26.61
CA ARG A 96 -5.85 13.37 -26.66
C ARG A 96 -6.11 14.01 -25.29
N LEU A 97 -6.07 13.23 -24.21
CA LEU A 97 -6.21 13.76 -22.85
C LEU A 97 -4.99 14.56 -22.41
N ALA A 98 -3.78 14.12 -22.75
CA ALA A 98 -2.56 14.90 -22.53
C ALA A 98 -2.57 16.22 -23.30
N LYS A 99 -2.95 16.19 -24.58
CA LYS A 99 -3.03 17.39 -25.43
C LYS A 99 -4.08 18.40 -24.95
N ARG A 100 -5.20 17.93 -24.38
CA ARG A 100 -6.29 18.81 -23.92
C ARG A 100 -5.92 19.63 -22.69
N ASN A 101 -4.97 19.18 -21.86
CA ASN A 101 -4.48 19.98 -20.73
C ASN A 101 -3.52 21.11 -21.18
N ASP A 102 -2.75 20.91 -22.26
CA ASP A 102 -1.86 21.95 -22.81
C ASP A 102 -2.64 23.12 -23.45
N ASP A 103 -3.79 22.87 -24.08
CA ASP A 103 -4.60 23.93 -24.71
C ASP A 103 -5.33 24.83 -23.68
N SER A 104 -5.50 24.37 -22.44
CA SER A 104 -6.13 25.14 -21.35
C SER A 104 -5.21 26.10 -20.60
N ASP A 105 -3.89 26.05 -20.85
CA ASP A 105 -2.86 26.93 -20.24
C ASP A 105 -2.29 27.96 -21.24
N GLY A 106 -2.98 28.18 -22.38
CA GLY A 106 -2.64 29.25 -23.33
C GLY A 106 -2.81 30.66 -22.72
N PRO A 107 -1.93 31.63 -23.04
CA PRO A 107 -1.80 32.88 -22.30
C PRO A 107 -3.10 33.67 -22.36
N GLY A 108 -3.54 34.17 -21.20
CA GLY A 108 -4.63 35.14 -21.10
C GLY A 108 -4.34 36.32 -22.03
N LYS A 109 -5.12 36.42 -23.10
CA LYS A 109 -5.20 37.63 -23.92
C LYS A 109 -5.95 38.69 -23.10
N GLN A 110 -5.24 39.73 -22.68
CA GLN A 110 -5.73 41.10 -22.71
C GLN A 110 -4.72 41.94 -23.48
#